data_AF-A0A2K1QV66-F1
#
_entry.id   AF-A0A2K1QV66-F1
#
_cell.length_a   1.000
_cell.length_b   1.000
_cell.length_c   1.000
_cell.angle_alpha   90.00
_cell.angle_beta   90.00
_cell.angle_gamma   90.00
#
_symmetry.space_group_name_H-M   'P 1'
#
loop_
_entity.id
_entity.type
_entity.pdbx_description
1 polymer ?
#
loop_
_entity_poly.entity_id
_entity_poly.type
_entity_poly.pdbx_seq_one_letter_code
_entity_poly.pdbx_strand_id
1 'polypeptide(L)'
;MCLIKSGLLAAALVASTVNGAPSGEPAALQRRALQKSPKPTFNGCTYTIDGLGSFTQGLNIDFTKLKSIPKTLTISTNTIAAGTAPFARRFMANNVAVTGGYAALTVPGGQLADPILSAELQTRAKDILYGSVRTVAMASTVAGTTHGFSFYSNDTQEADIAFLTDDTSVLHLTNEQSGYGQPVTSYSVPAPSDATNAWHEYRMDWVPGKTMFYIDGELVSQINQNVPATPGFFLWNNWSNGNAWAKGPPQGTNTVKIQSIQAYFNRTSVKPDMNKAACKAAASQSQKGQTCEALAASGTPYYDSNGVAYNLGCDSDVQGAVDIANKPLANFGACLTGCDGTKGCNAVSFTGGSGSGTCYFKNVTGVSSTPTSNTKIDFAWWPSAYNTSTAAAASANGTDESR
;
A
#
# COMPACT_ATOMS: atom_id res chain seq x y z
N MET A 1 -8.49 15.51 -3.02
CA MET A 1 -7.69 15.69 -1.79
C MET A 1 -6.51 14.77 -1.98
N CYS A 2 -5.33 15.37 -2.09
CA CYS A 2 -3.99 14.84 -2.33
C CYS A 2 -3.15 16.11 -2.18
N LEU A 3 -2.50 16.25 -1.03
CA LEU A 3 -1.93 17.52 -0.58
C LEU A 3 -0.40 17.48 -0.72
N ILE A 4 0.04 17.54 -1.97
CA ILE A 4 1.09 18.51 -2.31
C ILE A 4 0.46 19.92 -2.27
N LYS A 5 -0.02 20.35 -1.08
CA LYS A 5 -0.35 21.76 -0.76
C LYS A 5 0.55 22.33 0.34
N SER A 6 1.47 21.57 0.92
CA SER A 6 2.47 22.15 1.81
C SER A 6 3.73 22.40 1.01
N GLY A 7 4.15 23.65 0.89
CA GLY A 7 5.47 24.03 0.38
C GLY A 7 6.62 23.55 1.27
N LEU A 8 6.62 22.30 1.71
CA LEU A 8 7.60 21.68 2.59
C LEU A 8 8.60 20.76 1.86
N LEU A 9 8.67 20.79 0.53
CA LEU A 9 9.85 20.28 -0.19
C LEU A 9 11.01 21.28 -0.25
N ALA A 10 11.00 22.33 0.59
CA ALA A 10 12.06 23.32 0.64
C ALA A 10 13.12 23.10 1.74
N ALA A 11 12.98 22.14 2.66
CA ALA A 11 14.00 21.94 3.70
C ALA A 11 13.98 20.54 4.33
N ALA A 12 14.64 19.57 3.69
CA ALA A 12 15.34 18.46 4.37
C ALA A 12 16.09 17.59 3.34
N LEU A 13 17.11 18.14 2.66
CA LEU A 13 18.19 17.27 2.20
C LEU A 13 19.07 16.96 3.41
N VAL A 14 18.73 15.91 4.15
CA VAL A 14 19.71 15.22 5.00
C VAL A 14 20.02 13.92 4.30
N ALA A 15 21.17 13.87 3.65
CA ALA A 15 21.76 12.62 3.21
C ALA A 15 22.12 11.83 4.47
N SER A 16 21.22 10.97 4.94
CA SER A 16 21.54 9.96 5.94
C SER A 16 21.95 8.67 5.22
N THR A 17 23.20 8.28 5.42
CA THR A 17 23.73 7.00 4.98
C THR A 17 22.94 5.86 5.63
N VAL A 18 22.36 4.99 4.82
CA VAL A 18 21.56 3.83 5.25
C VAL A 18 22.49 2.81 5.93
N ASN A 19 22.36 2.62 7.24
CA ASN A 19 22.88 1.43 7.91
C ASN A 19 21.83 0.32 7.81
N GLY A 20 22.08 -0.67 6.95
CA GLY A 20 21.25 -1.89 6.86
C GLY A 20 20.82 -2.32 5.46
N ALA A 21 21.25 -1.65 4.38
CA ALA A 21 21.09 -2.20 3.04
C ALA A 21 22.01 -3.43 2.87
N PRO A 22 21.53 -4.56 2.30
CA PRO A 22 22.44 -5.62 1.89
C PRO A 22 23.48 -5.04 0.93
N SER A 23 24.75 -5.34 1.20
CA SER A 23 25.92 -4.78 0.54
C SER A 23 25.94 -5.10 -0.96
N GLY A 24 25.42 -4.17 -1.75
CA GLY A 24 25.65 -4.01 -3.17
C GLY A 24 25.44 -2.54 -3.49
N GLU A 25 26.39 -1.91 -4.18
CA GLU A 25 26.16 -0.57 -4.74
C GLU A 25 24.82 -0.58 -5.51
N PRO A 26 23.99 0.48 -5.43
CA PRO A 26 22.85 0.59 -6.33
C PRO A 26 23.42 0.69 -7.74
N ALA A 27 23.28 -0.39 -8.51
CA ALA A 27 23.66 -0.42 -9.91
C ALA A 27 23.03 0.80 -10.59
N ALA A 28 23.87 1.70 -11.11
CA ALA A 28 23.39 2.88 -11.81
C ALA A 28 22.39 2.44 -12.89
N LEU A 29 21.17 2.99 -12.86
CA LEU A 29 20.07 2.68 -13.78
C LEU A 29 20.38 3.22 -15.19
N GLN A 30 21.41 2.66 -15.83
CA GLN A 30 21.66 2.82 -17.27
C GLN A 30 20.50 2.21 -18.06
N ARG A 31 20.36 2.55 -19.36
CA ARG A 31 19.30 2.07 -20.27
C ARG A 31 18.96 0.59 -20.04
N ARG A 32 17.93 0.33 -19.24
CA ARG A 32 17.37 -1.01 -19.03
C ARG A 32 16.26 -1.18 -20.04
N ALA A 33 16.34 -2.23 -20.84
CA ALA A 33 15.14 -2.68 -21.56
C ALA A 33 14.05 -2.96 -20.52
N LEU A 34 12.78 -2.65 -20.82
CA LEU A 34 11.66 -2.88 -19.91
C LEU A 34 11.75 -4.26 -19.25
N GLN A 35 12.08 -4.28 -17.96
CA GLN A 35 12.02 -5.47 -17.13
C GLN A 35 10.78 -5.34 -16.25
N LYS A 36 9.98 -6.41 -16.22
CA LYS A 36 8.78 -6.45 -15.39
C LYS A 36 9.06 -7.26 -14.15
N SER A 37 8.52 -6.82 -13.01
CA SER A 37 8.52 -7.59 -11.78
C SER A 37 7.96 -9.00 -12.02
N PRO A 38 8.39 -9.99 -11.23
CA PRO A 38 7.75 -11.30 -11.21
C PRO A 38 6.24 -11.18 -11.04
N LYS A 39 5.51 -11.98 -11.82
CA LYS A 39 4.06 -12.09 -11.68
C LYS A 39 3.74 -12.80 -10.36
N PRO A 40 2.65 -12.43 -9.67
CA PRO A 40 2.21 -13.20 -8.52
C PRO A 40 1.76 -14.60 -8.93
N THR A 41 1.87 -15.53 -7.97
CA THR A 41 1.26 -16.85 -8.08
C THR A 41 -0.21 -16.74 -7.65
N PHE A 42 -1.13 -17.18 -8.50
CA PHE A 42 -2.56 -17.24 -8.14
C PHE A 42 -2.96 -18.69 -7.84
N ASN A 43 -3.39 -18.95 -6.61
CA ASN A 43 -3.79 -20.30 -6.17
C ASN A 43 -5.28 -20.61 -6.40
N GLY A 44 -5.99 -19.76 -7.14
CA GLY A 44 -7.44 -19.83 -7.32
C GLY A 44 -8.24 -18.99 -6.33
N CYS A 45 -7.59 -18.38 -5.33
CA CYS A 45 -8.21 -17.49 -4.35
C CYS A 45 -7.45 -16.20 -4.11
N THR A 46 -6.15 -16.31 -3.84
CA THR A 46 -5.29 -15.20 -3.50
C THR A 46 -4.11 -15.13 -4.47
N TYR A 47 -3.59 -13.91 -4.63
CA TYR A 47 -2.38 -13.59 -5.36
C TYR A 47 -1.23 -13.52 -4.37
N THR A 48 -0.31 -14.46 -4.41
CA THR A 48 0.88 -14.47 -3.55
C THR A 48 2.04 -13.80 -4.29
N ILE A 49 2.69 -12.86 -3.61
CA ILE A 49 3.92 -12.22 -4.05
C ILE A 49 5.01 -12.54 -3.03
N ASP A 50 6.10 -13.12 -3.52
CA ASP A 50 7.25 -13.48 -2.70
C ASP A 50 7.75 -12.28 -1.89
N GLY A 51 7.93 -12.49 -0.58
CA GLY A 51 8.37 -11.46 0.36
C GLY A 51 7.31 -10.43 0.79
N LEU A 52 6.09 -10.45 0.21
CA LEU A 52 5.00 -9.56 0.61
C LEU A 52 3.79 -10.27 1.23
N GLY A 53 3.58 -11.53 0.86
CA GLY A 53 2.41 -12.29 1.28
C GLY A 53 1.32 -12.38 0.22
N SER A 54 0.08 -12.59 0.66
CA SER A 54 -1.05 -12.82 -0.25
C SER A 54 -2.07 -11.69 -0.26
N PHE A 55 -2.65 -11.48 -1.44
CA PHE A 55 -3.65 -10.46 -1.71
C PHE A 55 -4.92 -11.07 -2.27
N THR A 56 -6.07 -10.54 -1.86
CA THR A 56 -7.39 -11.07 -2.22
C THR A 56 -7.94 -10.49 -3.52
N GLN A 57 -7.46 -9.30 -3.91
CA GLN A 57 -7.89 -8.63 -5.14
C GLN A 57 -6.74 -8.56 -6.14
N GLY A 58 -7.09 -8.70 -7.41
CA GLY A 58 -6.19 -8.47 -8.54
C GLY A 58 -6.85 -7.53 -9.54
N LEU A 59 -6.14 -6.47 -9.90
CA LEU A 59 -6.50 -5.51 -10.92
C LEU A 59 -5.43 -5.53 -12.00
N ASN A 60 -5.74 -6.14 -13.15
CA ASN A 60 -4.82 -6.27 -14.28
C ASN A 60 -5.39 -5.48 -15.47
N ILE A 61 -4.86 -4.29 -15.71
CA ILE A 61 -5.27 -3.39 -16.79
C ILE A 61 -4.15 -3.31 -17.82
N ASP A 62 -4.49 -3.62 -19.06
CA ASP A 62 -3.61 -3.51 -20.22
C ASP A 62 -4.26 -2.57 -21.25
N PHE A 63 -3.81 -1.31 -21.28
CA PHE A 63 -4.40 -0.29 -22.14
C PHE A 63 -4.13 -0.53 -23.63
N THR A 64 -3.20 -1.43 -23.98
CA THR A 64 -3.00 -1.86 -25.38
C THR A 64 -4.22 -2.60 -25.94
N LYS A 65 -5.07 -3.14 -25.05
CA LYS A 65 -6.27 -3.90 -25.39
C LYS A 65 -7.57 -3.13 -25.13
N LEU A 66 -7.48 -1.88 -24.66
CA LEU A 66 -8.64 -1.09 -24.27
C LEU A 66 -8.81 0.12 -25.19
N LYS A 67 -10.06 0.60 -25.30
CA LYS A 67 -10.42 1.83 -26.02
C LYS A 67 -10.89 2.95 -25.10
N SER A 68 -11.07 2.66 -23.81
CA SER A 68 -11.55 3.59 -22.80
C SER A 68 -11.07 3.17 -21.42
N ILE A 69 -11.15 4.09 -20.45
CA ILE A 69 -10.81 3.81 -19.05
C ILE A 69 -11.77 2.73 -18.52
N PRO A 70 -11.25 1.60 -17.99
CA PRO A 70 -12.10 0.52 -17.51
C PRO A 70 -12.87 0.96 -16.27
N LYS A 71 -14.04 0.35 -16.04
CA LYS A 71 -14.91 0.68 -14.89
C LYS A 71 -14.23 0.45 -13.54
N THR A 72 -13.16 -0.33 -13.45
CA THR A 72 -12.38 -0.52 -12.22
C THR A 72 -11.60 0.72 -11.78
N LEU A 73 -11.45 1.70 -12.67
CA LEU A 73 -10.91 3.03 -12.38
C LEU A 73 -12.01 4.10 -12.46
N THR A 74 -11.69 5.26 -11.89
CA THR A 74 -12.49 6.49 -11.96
C THR A 74 -11.58 7.63 -12.39
N ILE A 75 -12.07 8.51 -13.27
CA ILE A 75 -11.38 9.77 -13.60
C ILE A 75 -11.79 10.81 -12.55
N SER A 76 -10.81 11.47 -11.95
CA SER A 76 -11.06 12.56 -10.99
C SER A 76 -11.51 13.82 -11.72
N THR A 77 -12.47 14.54 -11.12
CA THR A 77 -13.02 15.81 -11.67
C THR A 77 -13.06 16.94 -10.63
N ASN A 78 -12.47 16.71 -9.47
CA ASN A 78 -12.42 17.67 -8.36
C ASN A 78 -11.34 18.73 -8.59
N THR A 79 -11.50 19.85 -7.88
CA THR A 79 -10.50 20.92 -7.78
C THR A 79 -9.75 20.79 -6.47
N ILE A 80 -8.43 20.91 -6.50
CA ILE A 80 -7.57 21.06 -5.34
C ILE A 80 -7.21 22.54 -5.26
N ALA A 81 -7.62 23.20 -4.17
CA ALA A 81 -7.31 24.61 -3.93
C ALA A 81 -5.79 24.85 -3.91
N ALA A 82 -5.37 26.05 -4.29
CA ALA A 82 -3.96 26.43 -4.44
C ALA A 82 -3.15 26.23 -3.15
N GLY A 83 -3.75 26.50 -1.98
CA GLY A 83 -3.00 26.56 -0.73
C GLY A 83 -1.95 27.66 -0.81
N THR A 84 -0.68 27.30 -0.65
CA THR A 84 0.46 28.23 -0.81
C THR A 84 1.05 28.24 -2.22
N ALA A 85 0.55 27.40 -3.14
CA ALA A 85 0.97 27.42 -4.54
C ALA A 85 0.35 28.60 -5.30
N PRO A 86 0.96 29.03 -6.43
CA PRO A 86 0.39 30.10 -7.25
C PRO A 86 -1.00 29.80 -7.83
N PHE A 87 -1.28 28.54 -8.17
CA PHE A 87 -2.55 28.16 -8.79
C PHE A 87 -3.20 26.97 -8.07
N ALA A 88 -4.53 26.95 -8.04
CA ALA A 88 -5.29 25.75 -7.83
C ALA A 88 -5.12 24.80 -9.04
N ARG A 89 -5.42 23.52 -8.84
CA ARG A 89 -5.42 22.54 -9.93
C ARG A 89 -6.77 21.84 -10.01
N ARG A 90 -7.29 21.71 -11.22
CA ARG A 90 -8.57 21.03 -11.48
C ARG A 90 -8.34 19.82 -12.36
N PHE A 91 -8.77 18.66 -11.90
CA PHE A 91 -8.74 17.46 -12.74
C PHE A 91 -9.90 17.48 -13.73
N MET A 92 -9.60 17.19 -14.99
CA MET A 92 -10.56 17.26 -16.08
C MET A 92 -10.72 15.90 -16.75
N ALA A 93 -11.97 15.47 -16.95
CA ALA A 93 -12.25 14.23 -17.67
C ALA A 93 -11.68 14.25 -19.10
N ASN A 94 -11.77 15.40 -19.78
CA ASN A 94 -11.24 15.58 -21.14
C ASN A 94 -9.71 15.51 -21.23
N ASN A 95 -9.00 15.59 -20.09
CA ASN A 95 -7.56 15.47 -20.04
C ASN A 95 -7.09 14.02 -19.84
N VAL A 96 -8.03 13.07 -19.79
CA VAL A 96 -7.76 11.64 -19.70
C VAL A 96 -8.35 10.93 -20.92
N ALA A 97 -7.51 10.19 -21.65
CA ALA A 97 -7.94 9.42 -22.81
C ALA A 97 -7.25 8.05 -22.85
N VAL A 98 -7.85 7.07 -23.53
CA VAL A 98 -7.13 5.86 -23.95
C VAL A 98 -6.89 5.98 -25.45
N THR A 99 -5.62 6.00 -25.84
CA THR A 99 -5.20 6.21 -27.23
C THR A 99 -3.84 5.56 -27.46
N GLY A 100 -3.58 5.08 -28.67
CA GLY A 100 -2.28 4.51 -29.03
C GLY A 100 -1.81 3.35 -28.13
N GLY A 101 -2.74 2.64 -27.49
CA GLY A 101 -2.45 1.55 -26.57
C GLY A 101 -2.00 1.96 -25.16
N TYR A 102 -2.28 3.20 -24.73
CA TYR A 102 -1.99 3.70 -23.39
C TYR A 102 -3.12 4.60 -22.86
N ALA A 103 -3.21 4.75 -21.55
CA ALA A 103 -3.91 5.87 -20.93
C ALA A 103 -3.02 7.11 -20.94
N ALA A 104 -3.53 8.20 -21.52
CA ALA A 104 -2.89 9.50 -21.60
C ALA A 104 -3.46 10.41 -20.53
N LEU A 105 -2.62 10.88 -19.61
CA LEU A 105 -2.99 11.88 -18.59
C LEU A 105 -2.28 13.18 -18.95
N THR A 106 -3.05 14.17 -19.40
CA THR A 106 -2.52 15.35 -20.08
C THR A 106 -2.73 16.63 -19.28
N VAL A 107 -1.69 17.46 -19.21
CA VAL A 107 -1.78 18.86 -18.80
C VAL A 107 -1.54 19.69 -20.07
N PRO A 108 -2.55 20.43 -20.57
CA PRO A 108 -2.37 21.33 -21.71
C PRO A 108 -1.26 22.36 -21.44
N GLY A 109 -0.50 22.70 -22.48
CA GLY A 109 0.54 23.73 -22.40
C GLY A 109 -0.01 25.15 -22.38
N GLY A 110 0.82 26.10 -21.92
CA GLY A 110 0.56 27.53 -22.04
C GLY A 110 -0.58 28.04 -21.16
N GLN A 111 -0.96 27.28 -20.14
CA GLN A 111 -2.01 27.68 -19.20
C GLN A 111 -1.54 28.84 -18.32
N LEU A 112 -2.25 29.96 -18.38
CA LEU A 112 -1.99 31.16 -17.57
C LEU A 112 -3.10 31.45 -16.55
N ALA A 113 -4.25 30.78 -16.67
CA ALA A 113 -5.42 31.01 -15.85
C ALA A 113 -5.54 29.99 -14.72
N ASP A 114 -5.94 30.47 -13.54
CA ASP A 114 -6.36 29.62 -12.42
C ASP A 114 -7.77 29.04 -12.65
N PRO A 115 -8.04 27.75 -12.38
CA PRO A 115 -7.10 26.68 -12.00
C PRO A 115 -6.38 26.06 -13.20
N ILE A 116 -5.18 25.52 -12.94
CA ILE A 116 -4.46 24.71 -13.92
C ILE A 116 -5.19 23.39 -14.16
N LEU A 117 -5.60 23.16 -15.41
CA LEU A 117 -6.30 21.97 -15.84
C LEU A 117 -5.32 20.81 -15.93
N SER A 118 -5.57 19.79 -15.13
CA SER A 118 -4.72 18.62 -14.88
C SER A 118 -5.48 17.31 -15.14
N ALA A 119 -4.83 16.18 -14.97
CA ALA A 119 -5.40 14.85 -15.18
C ALA A 119 -5.12 13.91 -14.00
N GLU A 120 -6.11 13.13 -13.59
CA GLU A 120 -5.95 12.09 -12.56
C GLU A 120 -6.90 10.92 -12.78
N LEU A 121 -6.35 9.72 -12.62
CA LEU A 121 -7.05 8.45 -12.50
C LEU A 121 -6.89 7.93 -11.09
N GLN A 122 -7.89 7.20 -10.60
CA GLN A 122 -7.84 6.54 -9.31
C GLN A 122 -8.52 5.18 -9.37
N THR A 123 -8.13 4.27 -8.49
CA THR A 123 -8.90 3.04 -8.28
C THR A 123 -10.32 3.39 -7.86
N ARG A 124 -11.31 2.62 -8.34
CA ARG A 124 -12.69 2.73 -7.85
C ARG A 124 -12.79 2.33 -6.39
N ALA A 125 -12.05 1.30 -5.98
CA ALA A 125 -11.94 0.91 -4.58
C ALA A 125 -11.25 2.03 -3.78
N LYS A 126 -11.86 2.40 -2.65
CA LYS A 126 -11.46 3.48 -1.72
C LYS A 126 -11.10 2.99 -0.32
N ASP A 127 -11.19 1.68 -0.13
CA ASP A 127 -10.99 0.96 1.11
C ASP A 127 -9.80 -0.01 0.98
N ILE A 128 -8.82 0.34 0.14
CA ILE A 128 -7.62 -0.45 -0.07
C ILE A 128 -6.68 -0.27 1.12
N LEU A 129 -6.25 -1.37 1.73
CA LEU A 129 -5.24 -1.36 2.78
C LEU A 129 -4.18 -2.40 2.44
N TYR A 130 -2.96 -1.92 2.22
CA TYR A 130 -1.81 -2.67 1.72
C TYR A 130 -2.00 -3.23 0.31
N GLY A 131 -0.88 -3.34 -0.41
CA GLY A 131 -0.90 -3.78 -1.80
C GLY A 131 0.45 -3.72 -2.47
N SER A 132 0.48 -4.19 -3.70
CA SER A 132 1.62 -4.17 -4.59
C SER A 132 1.14 -3.70 -5.96
N VAL A 133 1.56 -2.52 -6.37
CA VAL A 133 1.07 -1.82 -7.57
C VAL A 133 2.21 -1.58 -8.53
N ARG A 134 2.13 -2.17 -9.73
CA ARG A 134 3.08 -2.02 -10.84
C ARG A 134 2.44 -1.15 -11.91
N THR A 135 3.11 -0.08 -12.28
CA THR A 135 2.69 0.84 -13.33
C THR A 135 3.74 0.82 -14.43
N VAL A 136 3.36 0.42 -15.64
CA VAL A 136 4.24 0.57 -16.81
C VAL A 136 3.91 1.90 -17.47
N ALA A 137 4.85 2.84 -17.42
CA ALA A 137 4.63 4.21 -17.87
C ALA A 137 5.84 4.77 -18.63
N MET A 138 5.59 5.85 -19.35
CA MET A 138 6.57 6.67 -20.06
C MET A 138 6.32 8.13 -19.69
N ALA A 139 7.37 8.80 -19.23
CA ALA A 139 7.34 10.19 -18.84
C ALA A 139 7.28 11.12 -20.07
N SER A 140 7.02 12.39 -19.82
CA SER A 140 6.93 13.45 -20.82
C SER A 140 8.30 14.08 -21.03
N THR A 141 8.64 14.43 -22.26
CA THR A 141 9.82 15.25 -22.57
C THR A 141 9.60 16.74 -22.32
N VAL A 142 8.36 17.17 -22.07
CA VAL A 142 8.00 18.57 -21.83
C VAL A 142 8.02 18.84 -20.33
N ALA A 143 8.78 19.83 -19.86
CA ALA A 143 8.85 20.22 -18.45
C ALA A 143 7.59 20.93 -17.94
N GLY A 144 7.44 21.01 -16.62
CA GLY A 144 6.44 21.85 -15.93
C GLY A 144 5.27 21.13 -15.28
N THR A 145 5.36 19.82 -15.10
CA THR A 145 4.40 19.02 -14.33
C THR A 145 5.09 18.00 -13.44
N THR A 146 4.32 17.47 -12.49
CA THR A 146 4.65 16.27 -11.72
C THR A 146 3.79 15.11 -12.20
N HIS A 147 4.41 13.95 -12.45
CA HIS A 147 3.72 12.67 -12.64
C HIS A 147 3.75 11.91 -11.32
N GLY A 148 2.58 11.59 -10.77
CA GLY A 148 2.46 10.87 -9.51
C GLY A 148 1.86 9.49 -9.70
N PHE A 149 2.50 8.47 -9.11
CA PHE A 149 1.96 7.12 -8.94
C PHE A 149 1.91 6.83 -7.44
N SER A 150 0.73 7.03 -6.83
CA SER A 150 0.63 7.21 -5.39
C SER A 150 -0.45 6.35 -4.76
N PHE A 151 -0.26 6.04 -3.49
CA PHE A 151 -1.32 5.68 -2.56
C PHE A 151 -1.77 6.94 -1.81
N TYR A 152 -3.07 7.13 -1.62
CA TYR A 152 -3.63 8.22 -0.83
C TYR A 152 -4.84 7.80 0.00
N SER A 153 -4.83 8.17 1.28
CA SER A 153 -6.01 8.16 2.15
C SER A 153 -6.39 9.58 2.58
N ASN A 154 -5.42 10.32 3.11
CA ASN A 154 -5.54 11.71 3.55
C ASN A 154 -4.13 12.35 3.65
N ASP A 155 -4.08 13.61 4.06
CA ASP A 155 -2.86 14.44 4.08
C ASP A 155 -1.79 14.00 5.09
N THR A 156 -2.06 12.97 5.89
CA THR A 156 -1.06 12.35 6.77
C THR A 156 -0.83 10.88 6.47
N GLN A 157 -1.39 10.38 5.37
CA GLN A 157 -1.47 8.96 5.01
C GLN A 157 -1.37 8.82 3.48
N GLU A 158 -0.18 9.06 2.95
CA GLU A 158 0.14 9.07 1.52
C GLU A 158 1.53 8.46 1.30
N ALA A 159 1.69 7.78 0.16
CA ALA A 159 2.98 7.28 -0.30
C ALA A 159 3.10 7.50 -1.81
N ASP A 160 4.24 8.02 -2.25
CA ASP A 160 4.42 8.56 -3.59
C ASP A 160 5.60 7.95 -4.33
N ILE A 161 5.40 7.71 -5.62
CA ILE A 161 6.45 7.78 -6.63
C ILE A 161 6.16 9.04 -7.45
N ALA A 162 7.01 10.04 -7.36
CA ALA A 162 6.84 11.32 -8.06
C ALA A 162 7.99 11.57 -9.03
N PHE A 163 7.61 11.89 -10.26
CA PHE A 163 8.52 12.21 -11.37
C PHE A 163 8.34 13.68 -11.74
N LEU A 164 9.38 14.49 -11.59
CA LEU A 164 9.34 15.87 -12.05
C LEU A 164 9.76 15.94 -13.50
N THR A 165 8.93 16.53 -14.34
CA THR A 165 9.25 16.63 -15.77
C THR A 165 10.29 17.70 -16.10
N ASP A 166 10.63 18.56 -15.14
CA ASP A 166 11.76 19.48 -15.24
C ASP A 166 13.11 18.81 -15.00
N ASP A 167 13.15 17.75 -14.18
CA ASP A 167 14.34 16.91 -13.99
C ASP A 167 13.97 15.45 -14.10
N THR A 168 14.03 14.94 -15.33
CA THR A 168 13.67 13.56 -15.65
C THR A 168 14.75 12.53 -15.27
N SER A 169 15.85 12.97 -14.65
CA SER A 169 16.92 12.07 -14.20
C SER A 169 16.70 11.53 -12.79
N VAL A 170 15.69 12.03 -12.08
CA VAL A 170 15.43 11.73 -10.67
C VAL A 170 13.97 11.34 -10.44
N LEU A 171 13.77 10.35 -9.57
CA LEU A 171 12.50 9.99 -8.96
C LEU A 171 12.51 10.34 -7.48
N HIS A 172 11.42 10.91 -6.99
CA HIS A 172 11.20 11.17 -5.58
C HIS A 172 10.25 10.12 -5.00
N LEU A 173 10.70 9.45 -3.93
CA LEU A 173 9.97 8.39 -3.25
C LEU A 173 9.66 8.89 -1.84
N THR A 174 8.38 8.99 -1.49
CA THR A 174 7.97 9.65 -0.24
C THR A 174 6.95 8.82 0.51
N ASN A 175 7.05 8.80 1.83
CA ASN A 175 5.93 8.60 2.74
C ASN A 175 5.62 9.94 3.40
N GLU A 176 4.36 10.39 3.30
CA GLU A 176 3.92 11.69 3.81
C GLU A 176 3.93 11.73 5.34
N GLN A 177 3.97 12.92 5.93
CA GLN A 177 4.02 13.12 7.37
C GLN A 177 2.92 12.34 8.11
N SER A 178 3.23 11.67 9.23
CA SER A 178 2.21 10.91 9.98
C SER A 178 1.27 11.79 10.81
N GLY A 179 1.54 13.10 10.88
CA GLY A 179 0.72 14.12 11.53
C GLY A 179 1.01 15.50 10.94
N TYR A 180 0.02 16.39 10.92
CA TYR A 180 0.17 17.72 10.34
C TYR A 180 1.33 18.52 10.98
N GLY A 181 2.14 19.14 10.13
CA GLY A 181 3.33 19.90 10.51
C GLY A 181 4.56 19.05 10.82
N GLN A 182 4.48 17.72 10.71
CA GLN A 182 5.62 16.84 10.95
C GLN A 182 6.47 16.68 9.67
N PRO A 183 7.75 16.30 9.80
CA PRO A 183 8.58 15.98 8.65
C PRO A 183 7.99 14.82 7.83
N VAL A 184 8.15 14.92 6.51
CA VAL A 184 7.95 13.79 5.58
C VAL A 184 9.20 12.91 5.56
N THR A 185 9.07 11.66 5.13
CA THR A 185 10.24 10.82 4.82
C THR A 185 10.35 10.66 3.31
N SER A 186 11.37 11.29 2.70
CA SER A 186 11.54 11.32 1.24
C SER A 186 12.97 11.01 0.83
N TYR A 187 13.11 10.25 -0.26
CA TYR A 187 14.39 9.90 -0.87
C TYR A 187 14.34 10.16 -2.37
N SER A 188 15.48 10.58 -2.93
CA SER A 188 15.64 10.72 -4.37
C SER A 188 16.49 9.57 -4.89
N VAL A 189 16.03 8.93 -5.97
CA VAL A 189 16.76 7.86 -6.66
C VAL A 189 16.93 8.23 -8.13
N PRO A 190 17.97 7.72 -8.82
CA PRO A 190 18.07 7.89 -10.26
C PRO A 190 16.82 7.34 -10.97
N ALA A 191 16.35 8.03 -12.00
CA ALA A 191 15.37 7.51 -12.94
C ALA A 191 16.08 6.81 -14.12
N PRO A 192 15.41 5.91 -14.85
CA PRO A 192 15.95 5.39 -16.11
C PRO A 192 16.28 6.52 -17.08
N SER A 193 17.50 6.50 -17.64
CA SER A 193 17.99 7.57 -18.52
C SER A 193 17.14 7.84 -19.78
N ASP A 194 16.31 6.86 -20.17
CA ASP A 194 15.41 6.88 -21.31
C ASP A 194 13.93 6.87 -20.91
N ALA A 195 13.59 7.22 -19.66
CA ALA A 195 12.22 7.23 -19.13
C ALA A 195 11.22 8.08 -19.94
N THR A 196 11.69 9.02 -20.76
CA THR A 196 10.86 9.87 -21.64
C THR A 196 10.64 9.28 -23.04
N ASN A 197 11.38 8.22 -23.40
CA ASN A 197 11.35 7.61 -24.73
C ASN A 197 11.11 6.09 -24.70
N ALA A 198 11.16 5.47 -23.52
CA ALA A 198 10.94 4.04 -23.31
C ALA A 198 9.91 3.79 -22.20
N TRP A 199 9.33 2.59 -22.21
CA TRP A 199 8.44 2.12 -21.16
C TRP A 199 9.26 1.52 -20.03
N HIS A 200 8.98 1.94 -18.80
CA HIS A 200 9.59 1.37 -17.59
C HIS A 200 8.50 0.95 -16.60
N GLU A 201 8.80 -0.06 -15.79
CA GLU A 201 7.93 -0.44 -14.67
C GLU A 201 8.31 0.32 -13.40
N TYR A 202 7.33 0.97 -12.79
CA TYR A 202 7.43 1.59 -11.47
C TYR A 202 6.51 0.84 -10.52
N ARG A 203 7.08 0.20 -9.50
CA ARG A 203 6.32 -0.60 -8.55
C ARG A 203 6.46 -0.08 -7.13
N MET A 204 5.33 0.02 -6.44
CA MET A 204 5.24 0.29 -5.01
C MET A 204 4.64 -0.93 -4.32
N ASP A 205 5.38 -1.48 -3.38
CA ASP A 205 4.87 -2.44 -2.41
C ASP A 205 4.64 -1.72 -1.09
N TRP A 206 3.44 -1.87 -0.55
CA TRP A 206 3.01 -1.25 0.69
C TRP A 206 2.41 -2.33 1.59
N VAL A 207 3.08 -2.60 2.69
CA VAL A 207 2.71 -3.60 3.71
C VAL A 207 2.90 -2.98 5.10
N PRO A 208 2.43 -3.62 6.20
CA PRO A 208 2.65 -3.08 7.54
C PRO A 208 4.14 -2.74 7.78
N GLY A 209 4.39 -1.51 8.23
CA GLY A 209 5.72 -1.06 8.66
C GLY A 209 6.74 -0.77 7.54
N LYS A 210 6.39 -0.90 6.25
CA LYS A 210 7.27 -0.46 5.16
C LYS A 210 6.57 -0.19 3.82
N THR A 211 7.14 0.75 3.07
CA THR A 211 6.96 0.88 1.62
C THR A 211 8.28 0.50 0.92
N MET A 212 8.19 -0.24 -0.17
CA MET A 212 9.34 -0.65 -0.99
C MET A 212 9.08 -0.26 -2.43
N PHE A 213 10.09 0.31 -3.07
CA PHE A 213 9.98 0.92 -4.38
C PHE A 213 10.90 0.23 -5.35
N TYR A 214 10.38 -0.10 -6.52
CA TYR A 214 11.10 -0.83 -7.54
C TYR A 214 11.01 -0.10 -8.88
N ILE A 215 12.11 -0.15 -9.62
CA ILE A 215 12.20 0.30 -11.01
C ILE A 215 12.65 -0.90 -11.84
N ASP A 216 11.89 -1.23 -12.87
CA ASP A 216 12.18 -2.35 -13.78
C ASP A 216 12.43 -3.68 -13.04
N GLY A 217 11.67 -3.91 -11.97
CA GLY A 217 11.75 -5.12 -11.13
C GLY A 217 12.85 -5.11 -10.07
N GLU A 218 13.74 -4.12 -10.05
CA GLU A 218 14.79 -4.00 -9.04
C GLU A 218 14.39 -3.10 -7.88
N LEU A 219 14.66 -3.52 -6.64
CA LEU A 219 14.43 -2.71 -5.45
C LEU A 219 15.42 -1.53 -5.43
N VAL A 220 14.90 -0.31 -5.47
CA VAL A 220 15.71 0.91 -5.48
C VAL A 220 15.66 1.66 -4.14
N SER A 221 14.61 1.45 -3.34
CA SER A 221 14.51 2.05 -2.00
C SER A 221 13.48 1.32 -1.13
N GLN A 222 13.66 1.42 0.20
CA GLN A 222 12.70 1.00 1.21
C GLN A 222 12.58 2.11 2.26
N ILE A 223 11.34 2.42 2.66
CA ILE A 223 11.04 3.40 3.70
C ILE A 223 10.24 2.71 4.82
N ASN A 224 10.75 2.80 6.05
CA ASN A 224 10.11 2.22 7.24
C ASN A 224 9.43 3.28 8.13
N GLN A 225 9.71 4.55 7.88
CA GLN A 225 9.17 5.69 8.61
C GLN A 225 7.92 6.25 7.90
N ASN A 226 7.01 6.83 8.68
CA ASN A 226 5.77 7.45 8.22
C ASN A 226 4.90 6.55 7.31
N VAL A 227 5.02 5.23 7.42
CA VAL A 227 4.32 4.28 6.55
C VAL A 227 2.81 4.44 6.75
N PRO A 228 2.02 4.67 5.68
CA PRO A 228 0.57 4.76 5.80
C PRO A 228 -0.03 3.48 6.39
N ALA A 229 -1.04 3.63 7.24
CA ALA A 229 -1.77 2.54 7.89
C ALA A 229 -3.30 2.70 7.76
N THR A 230 -3.77 3.78 7.12
CA THR A 230 -5.20 4.04 6.92
C THR A 230 -5.63 3.56 5.53
N PRO A 231 -6.80 2.92 5.38
CA PRO A 231 -7.31 2.52 4.07
C PRO A 231 -7.54 3.72 3.14
N GLY A 232 -7.33 3.52 1.84
CA GLY A 232 -7.48 4.57 0.85
C GLY A 232 -7.55 4.02 -0.57
N PHE A 233 -6.92 4.71 -1.51
CA PHE A 233 -6.93 4.34 -2.92
C PHE A 233 -5.59 4.62 -3.58
N PHE A 234 -5.34 3.92 -4.69
CA PHE A 234 -4.22 4.28 -5.55
C PHE A 234 -4.68 5.28 -6.62
N LEU A 235 -3.80 6.20 -6.96
CA LEU A 235 -4.02 7.21 -7.97
C LEU A 235 -2.81 7.37 -8.89
N TRP A 236 -3.09 7.85 -10.10
CA TRP A 236 -2.12 8.22 -11.11
C TRP A 236 -2.49 9.60 -11.59
N ASN A 237 -1.60 10.56 -11.52
CA ASN A 237 -1.88 11.93 -11.94
C ASN A 237 -0.75 12.54 -12.76
N ASN A 238 -1.13 13.55 -13.54
CA ASN A 238 -0.24 14.50 -14.16
C ASN A 238 -0.80 15.88 -13.87
N TRP A 239 -0.05 16.67 -13.11
CA TRP A 239 -0.57 17.93 -12.59
C TRP A 239 0.51 19.00 -12.50
N SER A 240 0.04 20.25 -12.47
CA SER A 240 0.85 21.40 -12.17
C SER A 240 0.03 22.41 -11.37
N ASN A 241 0.70 23.21 -10.56
CA ASN A 241 0.10 24.28 -9.75
C ASN A 241 1.00 25.53 -9.69
N GLY A 242 2.06 25.56 -10.51
CA GLY A 242 3.03 26.65 -10.53
C GLY A 242 4.00 26.71 -9.36
N ASN A 243 3.98 25.75 -8.42
CA ASN A 243 4.91 25.80 -7.31
C ASN A 243 6.37 25.58 -7.76
N ALA A 244 7.32 26.04 -6.94
CA ALA A 244 8.75 26.00 -7.26
C ALA A 244 9.31 24.58 -7.41
N TRP A 245 8.61 23.57 -6.90
CA TRP A 245 9.03 22.16 -6.98
C TRP A 245 8.59 21.51 -8.30
N ALA A 246 7.32 21.64 -8.69
CA ALA A 246 6.78 21.13 -9.94
C ALA A 246 7.24 21.97 -11.17
N LYS A 247 7.71 23.20 -10.93
CA LYS A 247 8.31 24.11 -11.93
C LYS A 247 7.46 24.30 -13.21
N GLY A 248 6.16 24.44 -13.02
CA GLY A 248 5.20 24.69 -14.11
C GLY A 248 4.47 26.03 -14.00
N PRO A 249 3.32 26.20 -14.67
CA PRO A 249 2.66 25.27 -15.60
C PRO A 249 3.53 24.96 -16.84
N PRO A 250 3.28 23.85 -17.55
CA PRO A 250 4.09 23.49 -18.71
C PRO A 250 3.84 24.45 -19.88
N GLN A 251 4.88 24.82 -20.61
CA GLN A 251 4.73 25.67 -21.81
C GLN A 251 4.12 24.89 -22.98
N GLY A 252 4.51 23.63 -23.16
CA GLY A 252 3.94 22.71 -24.14
C GLY A 252 2.97 21.72 -23.49
N THR A 253 2.21 20.98 -24.31
CA THR A 253 1.38 19.89 -23.81
C THR A 253 2.24 18.81 -23.18
N ASN A 254 2.01 18.54 -21.90
CA ASN A 254 2.72 17.51 -21.15
C ASN A 254 1.79 16.31 -20.91
N THR A 255 2.24 15.10 -21.24
CA THR A 255 1.44 13.89 -21.08
C THR A 255 2.30 12.78 -20.50
N VAL A 256 1.91 12.23 -19.34
CA VAL A 256 2.36 10.91 -18.92
C VAL A 256 1.53 9.85 -19.64
N LYS A 257 2.20 8.82 -20.14
CA LYS A 257 1.56 7.69 -20.81
C LYS A 257 1.64 6.47 -19.90
N ILE A 258 0.53 5.77 -19.69
CA ILE A 258 0.46 4.56 -18.86
C ILE A 258 0.00 3.40 -19.76
N GLN A 259 0.89 2.45 -20.02
CA GLN A 259 0.58 1.29 -20.86
C GLN A 259 -0.19 0.21 -20.09
N SER A 260 0.16 -0.02 -18.82
CA SER A 260 -0.52 -1.03 -18.01
C SER A 260 -0.43 -0.73 -16.52
N ILE A 261 -1.42 -1.23 -15.77
CA ILE A 261 -1.45 -1.22 -14.30
C ILE A 261 -1.72 -2.65 -13.86
N GLN A 262 -0.83 -3.21 -13.03
CA GLN A 262 -1.04 -4.50 -12.35
C GLN A 262 -0.98 -4.25 -10.85
N ALA A 263 -2.12 -4.34 -10.18
CA ALA A 263 -2.25 -4.08 -8.75
C ALA A 263 -2.84 -5.30 -8.03
N TYR A 264 -2.22 -5.70 -6.93
CA TYR A 264 -2.70 -6.76 -6.06
C TYR A 264 -2.83 -6.19 -4.66
N PHE A 265 -4.01 -6.24 -4.07
CA PHE A 265 -4.29 -5.51 -2.83
C PHE A 265 -5.39 -6.16 -2.01
N ASN A 266 -5.49 -5.77 -0.75
CA ASN A 266 -6.59 -6.13 0.13
C ASN A 266 -7.55 -4.94 0.28
N ARG A 267 -8.83 -5.27 0.48
CA ARG A 267 -9.89 -4.28 0.70
C ARG A 267 -10.51 -4.53 2.05
N THR A 268 -10.60 -3.52 2.90
CA THR A 268 -11.14 -3.68 4.26
C THR A 268 -12.63 -4.02 4.27
N SER A 269 -13.36 -3.76 3.19
CA SER A 269 -14.78 -4.12 3.06
C SER A 269 -15.05 -5.47 2.36
N VAL A 270 -14.03 -6.16 1.84
CA VAL A 270 -14.21 -7.38 1.05
C VAL A 270 -13.54 -8.57 1.72
N LYS A 271 -14.32 -9.63 1.94
CA LYS A 271 -13.82 -10.94 2.42
C LYS A 271 -13.54 -11.86 1.21
N PRO A 272 -12.59 -12.82 1.31
CA PRO A 272 -12.46 -13.89 0.32
C PRO A 272 -13.77 -14.64 0.15
N ASP A 273 -14.14 -14.93 -1.10
CA ASP A 273 -15.34 -15.71 -1.40
C ASP A 273 -15.06 -17.21 -1.19
N MET A 274 -15.22 -17.65 0.04
CA MET A 274 -15.00 -19.05 0.44
C MET A 274 -16.01 -20.03 -0.17
N ASN A 275 -17.05 -19.56 -0.86
CA ASN A 275 -17.93 -20.44 -1.64
C ASN A 275 -17.24 -20.96 -2.91
N LYS A 276 -16.16 -20.31 -3.36
CA LYS A 276 -15.33 -20.86 -4.44
C LYS A 276 -14.55 -22.05 -3.91
N ALA A 277 -14.74 -23.22 -4.53
CA ALA A 277 -14.03 -24.44 -4.17
C ALA A 277 -12.51 -24.27 -4.14
N ALA A 278 -11.96 -23.45 -5.05
CA ALA A 278 -10.53 -23.13 -5.07
C ALA A 278 -10.09 -22.31 -3.84
N CYS A 279 -10.92 -21.39 -3.35
CA CYS A 279 -10.67 -20.66 -2.10
C CYS A 279 -10.68 -21.57 -0.89
N LYS A 280 -11.69 -22.43 -0.79
CA LYS A 280 -11.77 -23.40 0.30
C LYS A 280 -10.58 -24.37 0.30
N ALA A 281 -10.21 -24.88 -0.87
CA ALA A 281 -9.05 -25.77 -1.03
C ALA A 281 -7.73 -25.07 -0.67
N ALA A 282 -7.51 -23.85 -1.13
CA ALA A 282 -6.31 -23.07 -0.82
C ALA A 282 -6.17 -22.80 0.69
N ALA A 283 -7.25 -22.39 1.37
CA ALA A 283 -7.24 -22.14 2.81
C ALA A 283 -7.03 -23.42 3.64
N SER A 284 -7.66 -24.53 3.25
CA SER A 284 -7.42 -25.82 3.92
C SER A 284 -5.98 -26.30 3.74
N GLN A 285 -5.37 -26.04 2.59
CA GLN A 285 -3.97 -26.38 2.34
C GLN A 285 -3.02 -25.49 3.17
N SER A 286 -3.31 -24.18 3.31
CA SER A 286 -2.49 -23.28 4.10
C SER A 286 -2.57 -23.57 5.61
N GLN A 287 -3.65 -24.12 6.13
CA GLN A 287 -3.75 -24.46 7.56
C GLN A 287 -2.97 -25.70 7.97
N LYS A 288 -2.60 -26.57 7.03
CA LYS A 288 -2.05 -27.88 7.35
C LYS A 288 -0.60 -27.76 7.83
N GLY A 289 -0.43 -27.74 9.16
CA GLY A 289 0.88 -27.80 9.81
C GLY A 289 1.72 -26.51 9.70
N GLN A 290 1.07 -25.36 9.48
CA GLN A 290 1.74 -24.07 9.45
C GLN A 290 1.80 -23.42 10.85
N THR A 291 2.86 -22.64 11.08
CA THR A 291 3.05 -21.82 12.28
C THR A 291 2.20 -20.55 12.22
N CYS A 292 2.11 -19.80 13.32
CA CYS A 292 1.47 -18.49 13.30
C CYS A 292 2.13 -17.56 12.27
N GLU A 293 3.46 -17.50 12.22
CA GLU A 293 4.20 -16.59 11.32
C GLU A 293 3.92 -16.94 9.87
N ALA A 294 3.88 -18.23 9.54
CA ALA A 294 3.61 -18.67 8.18
C ALA A 294 2.17 -18.36 7.75
N LEU A 295 1.20 -18.46 8.66
CA LEU A 295 -0.17 -18.01 8.39
C LEU A 295 -0.25 -16.48 8.30
N ALA A 296 0.43 -15.75 9.17
CA ALA A 296 0.48 -14.28 9.18
C ALA A 296 1.14 -13.71 7.91
N ALA A 297 2.11 -14.44 7.36
CA ALA A 297 2.73 -14.09 6.07
C ALA A 297 1.72 -14.13 4.91
N SER A 298 0.58 -14.80 5.04
CA SER A 298 -0.47 -14.76 4.00
C SER A 298 -1.26 -13.46 3.98
N GLY A 299 -1.11 -12.59 4.99
CA GLY A 299 -1.74 -11.29 5.09
C GLY A 299 -2.65 -11.15 6.31
N THR A 300 -2.93 -9.90 6.68
CA THR A 300 -3.77 -9.55 7.83
C THR A 300 -5.01 -8.76 7.35
N PRO A 301 -6.23 -9.13 7.78
CA PRO A 301 -6.53 -10.31 8.58
C PRO A 301 -6.35 -11.61 7.76
N TYR A 302 -5.90 -12.66 8.45
CA TYR A 302 -5.87 -14.03 7.93
C TYR A 302 -7.30 -14.56 7.82
N TYR A 303 -7.65 -15.21 6.72
CA TYR A 303 -8.93 -15.90 6.58
C TYR A 303 -8.72 -17.40 6.63
N ASP A 304 -9.42 -18.06 7.54
CA ASP A 304 -9.35 -19.50 7.69
C ASP A 304 -10.24 -20.24 6.67
N SER A 305 -10.23 -21.58 6.69
CA SER A 305 -11.03 -22.40 5.78
C SER A 305 -12.54 -22.22 5.91
N ASN A 306 -13.01 -21.61 7.00
CA ASN A 306 -14.42 -21.29 7.24
C ASN A 306 -14.76 -19.86 6.80
N GLY A 307 -13.76 -19.07 6.37
CA GLY A 307 -13.91 -17.68 5.96
C GLY A 307 -13.96 -16.70 7.13
N VAL A 308 -13.54 -17.14 8.31
CA VAL A 308 -13.48 -16.28 9.50
C VAL A 308 -12.15 -15.54 9.50
N ALA A 309 -12.24 -14.23 9.75
CA ALA A 309 -11.10 -13.33 9.74
C ALA A 309 -10.44 -13.30 11.12
N TYR A 310 -9.12 -13.42 11.15
CA TYR A 310 -8.29 -13.34 12.34
C TYR A 310 -7.16 -12.34 12.14
N ASN A 311 -6.99 -11.42 13.10
CA ASN A 311 -5.70 -10.80 13.31
C ASN A 311 -4.80 -11.80 14.02
N LEU A 312 -3.56 -11.95 13.55
CA LEU A 312 -2.59 -12.89 14.10
C LEU A 312 -1.50 -12.10 14.83
N GLY A 313 -1.44 -12.26 16.15
CA GLY A 313 -0.38 -11.77 17.03
C GLY A 313 0.54 -12.92 17.41
N CYS A 314 1.42 -13.31 16.50
CA CYS A 314 2.42 -14.34 16.75
C CYS A 314 3.38 -13.91 17.86
N ASP A 315 3.88 -14.87 18.63
CA ASP A 315 4.74 -14.60 19.79
C ASP A 315 4.19 -13.51 20.73
N SER A 316 2.89 -13.53 21.00
CA SER A 316 2.21 -12.56 21.86
C SER A 316 1.04 -13.15 22.63
N ASP A 317 0.64 -12.48 23.72
CA ASP A 317 -0.62 -12.77 24.42
C ASP A 317 -1.25 -11.46 24.90
N VAL A 318 -2.54 -11.52 25.26
CA VAL A 318 -3.28 -10.35 25.75
C VAL A 318 -3.77 -10.57 27.19
N GLN A 319 -3.58 -9.56 28.03
CA GLN A 319 -4.03 -9.60 29.42
C GLN A 319 -5.54 -9.31 29.53
N GLY A 320 -6.26 -10.07 30.36
CA GLY A 320 -7.69 -9.83 30.62
C GLY A 320 -8.64 -10.57 29.68
N ALA A 321 -8.12 -11.34 28.72
CA ALA A 321 -8.93 -12.30 27.98
C ALA A 321 -9.43 -13.43 28.90
N VAL A 322 -10.68 -13.85 28.68
CA VAL A 322 -11.29 -14.94 29.44
C VAL A 322 -11.17 -16.25 28.66
N ASP A 323 -10.53 -17.25 29.26
CA ASP A 323 -10.53 -18.62 28.72
C ASP A 323 -11.91 -19.25 28.92
N ILE A 324 -12.58 -19.60 27.83
CA ILE A 324 -13.92 -20.21 27.85
C ILE A 324 -13.88 -21.73 27.67
N ALA A 325 -12.83 -22.25 27.05
CA ALA A 325 -12.57 -23.68 26.86
C ALA A 325 -11.12 -23.89 26.43
N ASN A 326 -10.62 -25.12 26.52
CA ASN A 326 -9.33 -25.48 25.94
C ASN A 326 -9.37 -26.89 25.33
N LYS A 327 -8.49 -27.13 24.35
CA LYS A 327 -8.39 -28.42 23.67
C LYS A 327 -6.98 -28.66 23.11
N PRO A 328 -6.41 -29.86 23.26
CA PRO A 328 -5.20 -30.26 22.52
C PRO A 328 -5.50 -30.32 21.01
N LEU A 329 -4.72 -29.63 20.20
CA LEU A 329 -4.88 -29.56 18.75
C LEU A 329 -3.54 -29.72 18.04
N ALA A 330 -3.60 -30.14 16.78
CA ALA A 330 -2.41 -30.54 16.02
C ALA A 330 -1.53 -29.37 15.56
N ASN A 331 -2.08 -28.16 15.47
CA ASN A 331 -1.39 -26.94 15.02
C ASN A 331 -2.26 -25.70 15.27
N PHE A 332 -1.68 -24.53 15.02
CA PHE A 332 -2.35 -23.24 15.18
C PHE A 332 -3.57 -23.05 14.26
N GLY A 333 -3.50 -23.49 13.00
CA GLY A 333 -4.64 -23.41 12.07
C GLY A 333 -5.87 -24.17 12.56
N ALA A 334 -5.68 -25.34 13.18
CA ALA A 334 -6.75 -26.09 13.82
C ALA A 334 -7.34 -25.35 15.04
N CYS A 335 -6.52 -24.60 15.78
CA CYS A 335 -6.96 -23.76 16.89
C CYS A 335 -7.91 -22.65 16.42
N LEU A 336 -7.62 -22.00 15.29
CA LEU A 336 -8.52 -21.00 14.68
C LEU A 336 -9.88 -21.61 14.32
N THR A 337 -9.90 -22.67 13.50
CA THR A 337 -11.16 -23.32 13.10
C THR A 337 -11.95 -23.93 14.27
N GLY A 338 -11.26 -24.32 15.35
CA GLY A 338 -11.90 -24.78 16.58
C GLY A 338 -12.65 -23.66 17.30
N CYS A 339 -12.18 -22.42 17.21
CA CYS A 339 -12.84 -21.25 17.79
C CYS A 339 -14.15 -20.95 17.07
N ASP A 340 -14.21 -21.08 15.74
CA ASP A 340 -15.44 -20.85 14.96
C ASP A 340 -16.62 -21.72 15.42
N GLY A 341 -16.33 -22.97 15.80
CA GLY A 341 -17.30 -23.91 16.32
C GLY A 341 -17.61 -23.77 17.81
N THR A 342 -16.87 -22.92 18.52
CA THR A 342 -16.97 -22.77 19.98
C THR A 342 -17.81 -21.55 20.33
N LYS A 343 -18.98 -21.80 20.95
CA LYS A 343 -19.91 -20.73 21.33
C LYS A 343 -19.24 -19.70 22.24
N GLY A 344 -19.27 -18.44 21.81
CA GLY A 344 -18.69 -17.32 22.56
C GLY A 344 -17.19 -17.13 22.38
N CYS A 345 -16.53 -17.95 21.57
CA CYS A 345 -15.13 -17.74 21.20
C CYS A 345 -15.03 -16.59 20.20
N ASN A 346 -14.07 -15.69 20.42
CA ASN A 346 -13.70 -14.64 19.47
C ASN A 346 -12.19 -14.33 19.47
N ALA A 347 -11.41 -15.15 20.18
CA ALA A 347 -9.95 -15.14 20.18
C ALA A 347 -9.40 -16.51 20.59
N VAL A 348 -8.11 -16.75 20.37
CA VAL A 348 -7.39 -17.94 20.82
C VAL A 348 -5.99 -17.62 21.29
N SER A 349 -5.49 -18.39 22.26
CA SER A 349 -4.06 -18.50 22.56
C SER A 349 -3.60 -19.94 22.34
N PHE A 350 -2.49 -20.14 21.65
CA PHE A 350 -1.98 -21.46 21.31
C PHE A 350 -0.54 -21.64 21.78
N THR A 351 -0.25 -22.79 22.40
CA THR A 351 1.06 -23.07 23.02
C THR A 351 1.92 -24.08 22.26
N GLY A 352 1.48 -24.52 21.08
CA GLY A 352 2.16 -25.57 20.31
C GLY A 352 3.25 -25.08 19.36
N GLY A 353 3.37 -23.76 19.15
CA GLY A 353 4.24 -23.18 18.13
C GLY A 353 4.01 -23.83 16.77
N SER A 354 5.04 -24.49 16.23
CA SER A 354 4.98 -25.19 14.94
C SER A 354 4.34 -26.59 14.97
N GLY A 355 4.06 -27.13 16.16
CA GLY A 355 3.57 -28.50 16.35
C GLY A 355 2.22 -28.57 17.06
N SER A 356 1.94 -29.74 17.63
CA SER A 356 0.77 -29.94 18.48
C SER A 356 0.89 -29.15 19.78
N GLY A 357 -0.21 -28.58 20.25
CA GLY A 357 -0.24 -27.86 21.52
C GLY A 357 -1.65 -27.70 22.05
N THR A 358 -1.77 -26.96 23.14
CA THR A 358 -3.08 -26.64 23.72
C THR A 358 -3.58 -25.34 23.12
N CYS A 359 -4.79 -25.39 22.58
CA CYS A 359 -5.55 -24.23 22.17
C CYS A 359 -6.45 -23.79 23.33
N TYR A 360 -6.30 -22.55 23.76
CA TYR A 360 -7.18 -21.89 24.71
C TYR A 360 -8.13 -21.01 23.91
N PHE A 361 -9.41 -21.38 23.89
CA PHE A 361 -10.46 -20.60 23.27
C PHE A 361 -10.81 -19.44 24.22
N LYS A 362 -10.76 -18.22 23.69
CA LYS A 362 -10.85 -17.00 24.47
C LYS A 362 -12.05 -16.15 24.05
N ASN A 363 -12.57 -15.39 25.02
CA ASN A 363 -13.44 -14.25 24.79
C ASN A 363 -12.71 -12.96 25.19
N VAL A 364 -12.54 -12.05 24.23
CA VAL A 364 -11.86 -10.76 24.40
C VAL A 364 -12.82 -9.57 24.35
N THR A 365 -14.12 -9.81 24.47
CA THR A 365 -15.12 -8.74 24.54
C THR A 365 -14.83 -7.86 25.76
N GLY A 366 -14.61 -6.57 25.52
CA GLY A 366 -14.30 -5.61 26.58
C GLY A 366 -12.84 -5.54 27.02
N VAL A 367 -11.96 -6.35 26.40
CA VAL A 367 -10.50 -6.24 26.61
C VAL A 367 -9.97 -5.00 25.88
N SER A 368 -9.15 -4.20 26.58
CA SER A 368 -8.57 -2.96 26.07
C SER A 368 -7.04 -2.89 26.16
N SER A 369 -6.40 -3.85 26.84
CA SER A 369 -4.94 -4.00 26.89
C SER A 369 -4.41 -4.38 25.51
N THR A 370 -3.25 -3.88 25.09
CA THR A 370 -2.56 -4.29 23.84
C THR A 370 -1.93 -5.69 24.02
N PRO A 371 -1.82 -6.54 22.99
CA PRO A 371 -1.08 -7.79 23.12
C PRO A 371 0.39 -7.47 23.36
N THR A 372 1.03 -8.19 24.27
CA THR A 372 2.44 -8.01 24.63
C THR A 372 3.24 -9.24 24.22
N SER A 373 4.54 -9.05 23.98
CA SER A 373 5.40 -10.13 23.49
C SER A 373 5.46 -11.29 24.49
N ASN A 374 5.25 -12.49 23.96
CA ASN A 374 5.36 -13.75 24.64
C ASN A 374 5.70 -14.85 23.62
N THR A 375 6.97 -15.19 23.48
CA THR A 375 7.48 -16.13 22.46
C THR A 375 7.07 -17.59 22.66
N LYS A 376 6.16 -17.87 23.59
CA LYS A 376 5.62 -19.21 23.85
C LYS A 376 4.14 -19.32 23.48
N ILE A 377 3.53 -18.21 23.08
CA ILE A 377 2.10 -18.12 22.83
C ILE A 377 1.88 -17.43 21.49
N ASP A 378 1.08 -18.08 20.66
CA ASP A 378 0.51 -17.47 19.46
C ASP A 378 -0.91 -17.03 19.78
N PHE A 379 -1.17 -15.73 19.65
CA PHE A 379 -2.48 -15.14 19.90
C PHE A 379 -3.18 -14.76 18.59
N ALA A 380 -4.48 -14.99 18.50
CA ALA A 380 -5.27 -14.52 17.38
C ALA A 380 -6.67 -14.11 17.82
N TRP A 381 -7.26 -13.14 17.13
CA TRP A 381 -8.57 -12.62 17.49
C TRP A 381 -9.36 -12.16 16.27
N TRP A 382 -10.68 -12.14 16.40
CA TRP A 382 -11.53 -11.56 15.37
C TRP A 382 -11.35 -10.04 15.34
N PRO A 383 -11.07 -9.42 14.18
CA PRO A 383 -10.90 -7.98 14.08
C PRO A 383 -12.09 -7.17 14.62
N SER A 384 -13.30 -7.73 14.59
CA SER A 384 -14.52 -7.10 15.11
C SER A 384 -14.70 -7.20 16.62
N ALA A 385 -13.98 -8.10 17.29
CA ALA A 385 -14.14 -8.35 18.73
C ALA A 385 -13.15 -7.56 19.59
N TYR A 386 -12.01 -7.17 19.01
CA TYR A 386 -10.92 -6.53 19.73
C TYR A 386 -10.12 -5.63 18.77
N ASN A 387 -10.20 -4.31 19.02
CA ASN A 387 -9.53 -3.30 18.22
C ASN A 387 -8.32 -2.75 18.98
N THR A 388 -7.13 -3.02 18.47
CA THR A 388 -5.86 -2.58 19.08
C THR A 388 -5.55 -1.10 18.84
N SER A 389 -6.30 -0.41 17.96
CA SER A 389 -6.09 1.02 17.66
C SER A 389 -6.39 1.94 18.84
N THR A 390 -7.26 1.53 19.78
CA THR A 390 -7.53 2.28 21.02
C THR A 390 -6.50 2.01 22.11
N ALA A 391 -5.77 0.89 22.03
CA ALA A 391 -4.83 0.46 23.06
C ALA A 391 -3.46 1.16 22.94
N ALA A 392 -3.02 1.49 21.73
CA ALA A 392 -1.82 2.31 21.50
C ALA A 392 -1.98 3.74 22.06
N ALA A 393 -3.18 4.33 21.92
CA ALA A 393 -3.47 5.68 22.42
C ALA A 393 -3.53 5.77 23.95
N ALA A 394 -3.93 4.70 24.64
CA ALA A 394 -4.00 4.67 26.11
C ALA A 394 -2.61 4.53 26.78
N SER A 395 -1.66 3.86 26.12
CA SER A 395 -0.30 3.68 26.66
C SER A 395 0.57 4.95 26.62
N ALA A 396 0.23 5.92 25.78
CA ALA A 396 0.98 7.18 25.65
C ALA A 396 0.60 8.24 26.73
N ASN A 397 -0.51 8.06 27.44
CA ASN A 397 -1.01 9.00 28.47
C ASN A 397 -0.73 8.53 29.92
N GLY A 398 0.04 7.45 30.11
CA GLY A 398 0.12 6.74 31.39
C GLY A 398 1.35 6.99 32.26
N THR A 399 2.32 7.81 31.86
CA THR A 399 3.54 8.03 32.65
C THR A 399 4.01 9.48 32.60
N ASP A 400 3.43 10.35 33.43
CA ASP A 400 4.17 11.39 34.17
C ASP A 400 3.28 12.06 35.23
N GLU A 401 3.14 11.44 36.40
CA GLU A 401 2.91 12.15 37.67
C GLU A 401 3.49 11.29 38.80
N SER A 402 4.77 11.50 39.15
CA SER A 402 5.31 11.44 40.54
C SER A 402 6.84 11.35 40.58
N ARG A 403 7.51 12.52 40.60
CA ARG A 403 8.46 12.96 41.64
C ARG A 403 9.23 14.20 41.23
#